data_AF-F3AEZ6-F1
#
_entry.id   AF-F3AEZ6-F1
#
_cell.length_a   1.000
_cell.length_b   1.000
_cell.length_c   1.000
_cell.angle_alpha   90.00
_cell.angle_beta   90.00
_cell.angle_gamma   90.00
#
_symmetry.space_group_name_H-M   'P 1'
#
loop_
_entity.id
_entity.type
_entity.pdbx_description
1 polymer ?
#
loop_
_entity_poly.entity_id
_entity_poly.type
_entity_poly.pdbx_seq_one_letter_code
_entity_poly.pdbx_strand_id
1 'polypeptide(L)'
;MPFKMVGGECVDDTPVHKAIREALANCLINADYHGVRGVVIRKEEEKIIFANPGYVRTGKKQMRLGGESAPRNKSLMKMFNLINIGERAGSGVPKKATKKRIAASID
;
A
#
# COMPACT_ATOMS: atom_id res chain seq x y z
N MET A 1 -14.02 13.08 10.75
CA MET A 1 -13.84 14.31 9.98
C MET A 1 -13.16 13.96 8.66
N PRO A 2 -13.69 14.34 7.48
CA PRO A 2 -13.18 13.90 6.18
C PRO A 2 -11.93 14.68 5.72
N PHE A 3 -11.64 15.85 6.29
CA PHE A 3 -10.43 16.62 6.02
C PHE A 3 -10.03 17.47 7.24
N LYS A 4 -8.76 17.84 7.32
CA LYS A 4 -8.21 18.71 8.37
C LYS A 4 -7.90 20.06 7.74
N MET A 5 -8.36 21.14 8.35
CA MET A 5 -8.07 22.50 7.88
C MET A 5 -6.88 23.05 8.65
N VAL A 6 -5.91 23.66 7.97
CA VAL A 6 -4.80 24.41 8.59
C VAL A 6 -4.72 25.76 7.90
N GLY A 7 -4.91 26.86 8.64
CA GLY A 7 -4.86 28.21 8.08
C GLY A 7 -5.96 28.56 7.07
N GLY A 8 -7.04 27.78 6.99
CA GLY A 8 -8.12 27.98 6.01
C GLY A 8 -7.99 27.15 4.74
N GLU A 9 -6.90 26.40 4.58
CA GLU A 9 -6.70 25.47 3.46
C GLU A 9 -7.02 24.03 3.85
N CYS A 10 -7.55 23.26 2.89
CA CYS A 10 -7.78 21.82 3.06
C CYS A 10 -6.44 21.08 3.06
N VAL A 11 -6.12 20.40 4.16
CA VAL A 11 -4.96 19.50 4.21
C VAL A 11 -5.40 18.15 3.67
N ASP A 12 -5.18 17.96 2.37
CA ASP A 12 -5.47 16.70 1.66
C ASP A 12 -4.58 15.55 2.15
N ASP A 13 -3.41 15.86 2.71
CA ASP A 13 -2.34 14.90 2.96
C ASP A 13 -2.15 14.54 4.44
N THR A 14 -3.18 13.94 5.03
CA THR A 14 -3.06 13.35 6.36
C THR A 14 -2.12 12.13 6.34
N PRO A 15 -1.48 11.77 7.47
CA PRO A 15 -0.68 10.53 7.57
C PRO A 15 -1.47 9.27 7.18
N VAL A 16 -2.78 9.27 7.41
CA VAL A 16 -3.68 8.17 7.03
C VAL A 16 -3.83 8.10 5.52
N HIS A 17 -4.02 9.24 4.84
CA HIS A 17 -4.11 9.27 3.37
C HIS A 17 -2.81 8.79 2.72
N LYS A 18 -1.65 9.21 3.26
CA LYS A 18 -0.34 8.71 2.82
C LYS A 18 -0.22 7.19 2.99
N ALA A 19 -0.64 6.66 4.15
CA ALA A 19 -0.62 5.22 4.41
C ALA A 19 -1.56 4.43 3.49
N ILE A 20 -2.74 4.96 3.17
CA ILE A 20 -3.70 4.34 2.25
C ILE A 20 -3.14 4.31 0.82
N ARG A 21 -2.59 5.43 0.33
CA ARG A 21 -1.99 5.49 -1.01
C ARG A 21 -0.79 4.55 -1.14
N GLU A 22 0.05 4.48 -0.11
CA GLU A 22 1.18 3.55 -0.05
C GLU A 22 0.71 2.09 -0.09
N ALA A 23 -0.32 1.74 0.68
CA ALA A 23 -0.86 0.38 0.70
C ALA A 23 -1.47 0.00 -0.65
N LEU A 24 -2.22 0.91 -1.28
CA LEU A 24 -2.80 0.71 -2.61
C LEU A 24 -1.72 0.55 -3.69
N ALA A 25 -0.72 1.43 -3.71
CA ALA A 25 0.39 1.34 -4.65
C ALA A 25 1.13 0.01 -4.52
N ASN A 26 1.46 -0.40 -3.29
CA ASN A 26 2.11 -1.70 -3.04
C ASN A 26 1.26 -2.89 -3.51
N CYS A 27 -0.06 -2.80 -3.32
CA CYS A 27 -1.01 -3.82 -3.77
C CYS A 27 -1.01 -3.94 -5.31
N LEU A 28 -1.07 -2.81 -6.03
CA LEU A 28 -1.06 -2.77 -7.50
C LEU A 28 0.29 -3.17 -8.10
N ILE A 29 1.40 -2.65 -7.55
CA ILE A 29 2.76 -2.96 -8.01
C ILE A 29 3.05 -4.46 -7.93
N ASN A 30 2.52 -5.16 -6.93
CA ASN A 30 2.79 -6.58 -6.69
C ASN A 30 1.71 -7.54 -7.20
N ALA A 31 0.61 -7.03 -7.76
CA ALA A 31 -0.47 -7.85 -8.28
C ALA A 31 -0.04 -8.71 -9.47
N ASP A 32 -0.45 -9.97 -9.45
CA ASP A 32 -0.37 -10.89 -10.57
C ASP A 32 -1.46 -10.63 -11.60
N TYR A 33 -1.14 -9.82 -12.61
CA TYR A 33 -2.08 -9.49 -13.68
C TYR A 33 -2.26 -10.58 -14.74
N HIS A 34 -1.51 -11.69 -14.64
CA HIS A 34 -1.67 -12.83 -15.55
C HIS A 34 -2.59 -13.92 -14.97
N GLY A 35 -3.02 -13.77 -13.71
CA GLY A 35 -3.93 -14.69 -13.04
C GLY A 35 -5.40 -14.37 -13.28
N VAL A 36 -6.29 -15.24 -12.77
CA VAL A 36 -7.74 -15.15 -12.96
C VAL A 36 -8.43 -14.21 -11.96
N ARG A 37 -7.78 -13.91 -10.83
CA ARG A 37 -8.34 -13.06 -9.76
C ARG A 37 -7.85 -11.63 -9.90
N GLY A 38 -8.73 -10.67 -9.66
CA GLY A 38 -8.39 -9.25 -9.60
C GLY A 38 -7.88 -8.79 -8.23
N VAL A 39 -7.48 -7.53 -8.16
CA VAL A 39 -7.21 -6.84 -6.89
C VAL A 39 -8.54 -6.59 -6.16
N VAL A 40 -8.56 -6.89 -4.87
CA VAL A 40 -9.75 -6.75 -4.02
C VAL A 40 -9.46 -5.74 -2.90
N ILE A 41 -10.31 -4.72 -2.80
CA ILE A 41 -10.29 -3.73 -1.73
C ILE A 41 -11.56 -3.91 -0.91
N ARG A 42 -11.41 -4.16 0.39
CA ARG A 42 -12.54 -4.29 1.32
C ARG A 42 -12.42 -3.25 2.43
N LYS A 43 -13.50 -2.50 2.65
CA LYS A 43 -13.61 -1.60 3.79
C LYS A 43 -14.47 -2.27 4.86
N GLU A 44 -13.86 -2.58 5.99
CA GLU A 44 -14.53 -3.02 7.21
C GLU A 44 -14.67 -1.83 8.17
N GLU A 45 -15.27 -2.07 9.34
CA GLU A 45 -15.53 -1.03 10.34
C GLU A 45 -14.24 -0.38 10.86
N GLU A 46 -13.25 -1.21 11.19
CA GLU A 46 -11.98 -0.78 11.80
C GLU A 46 -10.77 -0.88 10.85
N LYS A 47 -10.98 -1.37 9.62
CA LYS A 47 -9.89 -1.60 8.68
C LYS A 47 -10.21 -1.46 7.21
N ILE A 48 -9.19 -1.13 6.44
CA ILE A 48 -9.19 -1.29 4.98
C ILE A 48 -8.23 -2.43 4.65
N ILE A 49 -8.73 -3.40 3.88
CA ILE A 49 -7.97 -4.55 3.41
C ILE A 49 -7.67 -4.39 1.93
N PHE A 50 -6.40 -4.48 1.59
CA PHE A 50 -5.90 -4.58 0.22
C PHE A 50 -5.39 -6.00 0.00
N ALA A 51 -5.92 -6.68 -1.02
CA ALA A 51 -5.51 -8.02 -1.41
C ALA A 51 -5.23 -8.03 -2.92
N ASN A 52 -4.04 -8.50 -3.30
CA ASN A 52 -3.64 -8.65 -4.69
C ASN A 52 -3.41 -10.12 -5.03
N PRO A 53 -3.70 -10.54 -6.28
CA PRO A 53 -3.41 -11.88 -6.74
C PRO A 53 -1.89 -12.15 -6.76
N GLY A 54 -1.53 -13.42 -6.58
CA GLY A 54 -0.16 -13.91 -6.61
C GLY A 54 0.54 -13.97 -5.25
N TYR A 55 1.71 -14.61 -5.23
CA TYR A 55 2.53 -14.78 -4.03
C TYR A 55 3.56 -13.66 -3.83
N VAL A 56 4.04 -13.54 -2.59
CA VAL A 56 5.12 -12.62 -2.20
C VAL A 56 6.48 -13.16 -2.66
N ARG A 57 7.21 -12.38 -3.46
CA ARG A 57 8.51 -12.77 -4.03
C ARG A 57 9.68 -12.76 -3.05
N THR A 58 9.68 -11.85 -2.06
CA THR A 58 10.77 -11.72 -1.07
C THR A 58 10.55 -12.55 0.21
N GLY A 59 9.40 -13.22 0.34
CA GLY A 59 8.95 -13.88 1.57
C GLY A 59 8.36 -12.93 2.63
N LYS A 60 7.41 -13.47 3.43
CA LYS A 60 6.67 -12.70 4.46
C LYS A 60 7.60 -12.08 5.53
N LYS A 61 8.75 -12.71 5.83
CA LYS A 61 9.73 -12.20 6.81
C LYS A 61 10.44 -10.95 6.29
N GLN A 62 10.94 -11.00 5.05
CA GLN A 62 11.66 -9.88 4.43
C GLN A 62 10.75 -8.67 4.20
N MET A 63 9.50 -8.90 3.77
CA MET A 63 8.51 -7.83 3.65
C MET A 63 8.24 -7.07 4.96
N ARG A 64 8.41 -7.69 6.13
CA ARG A 64 8.26 -7.01 7.42
C ARG A 64 9.52 -6.28 7.87
N LEU A 65 10.69 -6.72 7.42
CA LEU A 65 11.97 -6.10 7.72
C LEU A 65 12.18 -4.85 6.84
N GLY A 66 11.73 -4.90 5.59
CA GLY A 66 12.05 -3.89 4.59
C GLY A 66 13.49 -4.03 4.08
N GLY A 67 14.01 -2.97 3.47
CA GLY A 67 15.32 -2.91 2.83
C GLY A 67 15.35 -3.46 1.40
N GLU A 68 14.74 -4.63 1.17
CA GLU A 68 14.73 -5.27 -0.16
C GLU A 68 13.31 -5.45 -0.69
N SER A 69 13.11 -5.02 -1.94
CA SER A 69 11.88 -5.26 -2.70
C SER A 69 12.18 -5.97 -4.03
N ALA A 70 11.34 -6.94 -4.38
CA ALA A 70 11.33 -7.59 -5.69
C ALA A 70 9.95 -7.37 -6.34
N PRO A 71 9.65 -6.14 -6.81
CA PRO A 71 8.34 -5.79 -7.32
C PRO A 71 7.97 -6.68 -8.51
N ARG A 72 6.70 -7.09 -8.56
CA ARG A 72 6.21 -7.90 -9.69
C ARG A 72 6.17 -7.08 -10.98
N ASN A 73 5.68 -5.85 -10.89
CA ASN A 73 5.48 -4.95 -12.02
C ASN A 73 6.38 -3.71 -11.89
N LYS A 74 7.63 -3.80 -12.38
CA LYS A 74 8.62 -2.71 -12.29
C LYS A 74 8.15 -1.41 -12.96
N SER A 75 7.43 -1.50 -14.07
CA SER A 75 6.89 -0.33 -14.77
C SER A 75 5.82 0.40 -13.96
N LEU A 76 4.96 -0.33 -13.23
CA LEU A 76 4.00 0.28 -12.31
C LEU A 76 4.69 0.95 -11.13
N MET A 77 5.73 0.33 -10.57
CA MET A 77 6.55 0.97 -9.53
C MET A 77 7.16 2.28 -10.04
N LYS A 78 7.74 2.28 -11.25
CA LYS A 78 8.28 3.50 -11.87
C LYS A 78 7.19 4.55 -12.05
N MET A 79 5.99 4.17 -12.50
CA MET A 79 4.87 5.08 -12.69
C MET A 79 4.43 5.73 -11.38
N PHE A 80 4.26 4.96 -10.31
CA PHE A 80 3.90 5.51 -8.99
C PHE A 80 4.99 6.45 -8.46
N ASN A 81 6.28 6.10 -8.61
CA ASN A 81 7.38 6.96 -8.19
C ASN A 81 7.39 8.32 -8.92
N LEU A 82 7.03 8.35 -10.21
CA LEU A 82 6.98 9.60 -10.99
C LEU A 82 5.91 10.59 -10.48
N ILE A 83 4.91 10.10 -9.76
CA ILE A 83 3.86 10.92 -9.13
C ILE A 83 4.03 10.99 -7.60
N ASN A 84 5.24 10.70 -7.09
CA ASN A 84 5.59 10.73 -5.67
C ASN A 84 4.70 9.84 -4.78
N ILE A 85 4.27 8.70 -5.32
CA ILE A 85 3.56 7.64 -4.58
C ILE A 85 4.47 6.42 -4.54
N GLY A 86 4.56 5.73 -3.39
CA GLY A 86 5.39 4.52 -3.33
C GLY A 86 6.89 4.80 -3.29
N GLU A 87 7.33 6.02 -2.94
CA GLU A 87 8.75 6.37 -2.72
C GLU A 87 9.43 5.43 -1.71
N ARG A 88 8.63 4.76 -0.86
CA ARG A 88 9.06 3.78 0.13
C ARG A 88 8.92 2.33 -0.34
N ALA A 89 8.79 2.06 -1.63
CA ALA A 89 8.78 0.71 -2.18
C ALA A 89 10.06 -0.05 -1.77
N GLY A 90 9.94 -0.91 -0.75
CA GLY A 90 11.07 -1.59 -0.10
C GLY A 90 11.25 -1.28 1.38
N SER A 91 10.56 -0.30 1.98
CA SER A 91 10.64 -0.04 3.44
C SER A 91 9.96 -1.12 4.30
N GLY A 92 9.31 -2.09 3.66
CA GLY A 92 8.48 -3.09 4.32
C GLY A 92 7.14 -2.54 4.80
N VAL A 93 6.24 -3.44 5.20
CA VAL A 93 4.94 -3.06 5.78
C VAL A 93 5.17 -2.59 7.22
N PRO A 94 4.87 -1.34 7.58
CA PRO A 94 5.14 -0.83 8.92
C PRO A 94 4.36 -1.64 9.97
N LYS A 95 5.06 -2.11 11.02
CA LYS A 95 4.46 -2.85 12.18
C LYS A 95 3.32 -2.08 12.86
N LYS A 96 3.33 -0.75 12.72
CA LYS A 96 2.31 0.17 13.25
C LYS A 96 1.54 0.79 12.08
N ALA A 97 0.69 0.01 11.40
CA ALA A 97 -0.48 0.60 10.76
C ALA A 97 -1.34 1.20 11.89
N THR A 98 -1.14 2.50 12.13
CA THR A 98 -1.70 3.37 13.16
C THR A 98 -3.16 3.05 13.51
N LYS A 99 -3.44 2.29 14.58
CA LYS A 99 -4.71 2.10 15.37
C LYS A 99 -6.10 2.20 14.68
N LYS A 100 -6.16 2.28 13.36
CA LYS A 100 -7.26 2.18 12.39
C LYS A 100 -6.63 1.40 11.25
N ARG A 101 -6.78 0.09 11.37
CA ARG A 101 -5.92 -0.95 10.80
C ARG A 101 -5.96 -0.88 9.26
N ILE A 102 -4.84 -0.62 8.60
CA ILE A 102 -4.69 -0.99 7.18
C ILE A 102 -4.02 -2.35 7.20
N ALA A 103 -4.79 -3.40 6.87
CA ALA A 103 -4.28 -4.75 6.80
C ALA A 103 -4.14 -5.12 5.33
N ALA A 104 -2.94 -5.03 4.77
CA ALA A 104 -2.67 -5.73 3.51
C ALA A 104 -2.74 -7.24 3.82
N SER A 105 -3.85 -7.89 3.44
CA SER A 105 -3.99 -9.34 3.61
C SER A 105 -3.26 -9.98 2.45
N ILE A 106 -2.15 -10.62 2.79
CA ILE A 106 -1.37 -11.44 1.89
C ILE A 106 -1.73 -12.87 2.23
N ASP A 107 -2.71 -13.40 1.51
CA ASP A 107 -2.91 -14.85 1.47
C ASP A 107 -1.65 -15.47 0.83
#